data_AF-A0A8B5XS98-F1
#
_entry.id   AF-A0A8B5XS98-F1
#
_cell.length_a   1.000
_cell.length_b   1.000
_cell.length_c   1.000
_cell.angle_alpha   90.00
_cell.angle_beta   90.00
_cell.angle_gamma   90.00
#
_symmetry.space_group_name_H-M   'P 1'
#
loop_
_entity.id
_entity.type
_entity.pdbx_description
1 polymer ?
#
loop_
_entity_poly.entity_id
_entity_poly.type
_entity_poly.pdbx_seq_one_letter_code
_entity_poly.pdbx_strand_id
1 'polypeptide(L)'
;MSDIKWESIGPVAERFGIEVPRLRTWCDKGLIEFDKRTTGRWIPHTEFPKIKKIIEFFNRGGNVTFDDVKEELIKENLYHQLQTDKEQEEKSKEMALLLGQAFEQSGANEMFMQIGSEFKRMQQEVNRLSQLVEKQNETKLLEDNRISKLQEDNEVLKGLVKDLISSDKDLKDTFNVYMKEQQKEEIDKQTELEAKLELIEAQLTSQKKEKKGLLSKFFG
;
A
#
# COMPACT_ATOMS: atom_id res chain seq x y z
N MET A 1 4.23 -45.17 13.05
CA MET A 1 3.11 -46.13 13.15
C MET A 1 3.67 -47.35 13.83
N SER A 2 3.19 -47.67 15.03
CA SER A 2 3.64 -48.87 15.75
C SER A 2 3.12 -50.11 15.02
N ASP A 3 4.03 -50.97 14.57
CA ASP A 3 3.68 -52.24 13.93
C ASP A 3 2.91 -53.11 14.92
N ILE A 4 1.58 -53.12 14.80
CA ILE A 4 0.72 -53.97 15.63
C ILE A 4 1.00 -55.42 15.23
N LYS A 5 1.53 -56.20 16.15
CA LYS A 5 1.76 -57.64 15.94
C LYS A 5 0.43 -58.39 15.97
N TRP A 6 0.22 -59.26 14.99
CA TRP A 6 -0.98 -60.08 14.85
C TRP A 6 -0.63 -61.55 15.06
N GLU A 7 -1.48 -62.26 15.79
CA GLU A 7 -1.31 -63.69 16.06
C GLU A 7 -2.58 -64.45 15.67
N SER A 8 -2.44 -65.65 15.12
CA SER A 8 -3.60 -66.44 14.71
C SER A 8 -4.37 -66.94 15.93
N ILE A 9 -5.69 -67.13 15.79
CA ILE A 9 -6.58 -67.47 16.93
C ILE A 9 -6.18 -68.76 17.68
N GLY A 10 -5.52 -69.71 17.02
CA GLY A 10 -5.09 -70.97 17.63
C GLY A 10 -4.04 -70.77 18.73
N PRO A 11 -2.85 -70.21 18.42
CA PRO A 11 -1.85 -69.84 19.41
C PRO A 11 -2.36 -68.90 20.51
N VAL A 12 -3.28 -67.98 20.17
CA VAL A 12 -3.90 -67.09 21.18
C VAL A 12 -4.79 -67.89 22.14
N ALA A 13 -5.64 -68.77 21.63
CA ALA A 13 -6.47 -69.67 22.44
C ALA A 13 -5.64 -70.54 23.38
N GLU A 14 -4.56 -71.14 22.86
CA GLU A 14 -3.62 -71.95 23.64
C GLU A 14 -2.95 -71.14 24.77
N ARG A 15 -2.44 -69.95 24.44
CA ARG A 15 -1.78 -69.05 25.41
C ARG A 15 -2.67 -68.69 26.60
N PHE A 16 -3.95 -68.46 26.34
CA PHE A 16 -4.91 -68.02 27.36
C PHE A 16 -5.73 -69.17 27.96
N GLY A 17 -5.48 -70.42 27.54
CA GLY A 17 -6.21 -71.59 28.04
C GLY A 17 -7.70 -71.58 27.69
N ILE A 18 -8.08 -71.00 26.55
CA ILE A 18 -9.46 -70.90 26.09
C ILE A 18 -9.66 -71.84 24.91
N GLU A 19 -10.80 -72.54 24.83
CA GLU A 19 -11.14 -73.31 23.64
C GLU A 19 -11.31 -72.41 22.40
N VAL A 20 -10.74 -72.81 21.27
CA VAL A 20 -10.84 -72.04 20.00
C VAL A 20 -12.29 -71.69 19.64
N PRO A 21 -13.28 -72.59 19.73
CA PRO A 21 -14.69 -72.23 19.48
C PRO A 21 -15.21 -71.12 20.38
N ARG A 22 -14.85 -71.12 21.67
CA ARG A 22 -15.26 -70.08 22.63
C ARG A 22 -14.64 -68.73 22.30
N LEU A 23 -13.35 -68.70 21.95
CA LEU A 23 -12.68 -67.48 21.50
C LEU A 23 -13.27 -66.96 20.17
N ARG A 24 -13.69 -67.85 19.26
CA ARG A 24 -14.43 -67.46 18.04
C ARG A 24 -15.77 -66.79 18.39
N THR A 25 -16.52 -67.31 19.36
CA THR A 25 -17.76 -66.69 19.83
C THR A 25 -17.52 -65.29 20.38
N TRP A 26 -16.43 -65.06 21.11
CA TRP A 26 -16.09 -63.72 21.61
C TRP A 26 -15.80 -62.73 20.48
N CYS A 27 -15.09 -63.17 19.44
CA CYS A 27 -14.92 -62.39 18.22
C CYS A 27 -16.26 -62.09 17.55
N ASP A 28 -17.14 -63.09 17.40
CA ASP A 28 -18.44 -62.94 16.72
C ASP A 28 -19.42 -62.07 17.52
N LYS A 29 -19.28 -62.03 18.85
CA LYS A 29 -20.04 -61.13 19.75
C LYS A 29 -19.42 -59.74 19.88
N GLY A 30 -18.32 -59.46 19.17
CA GLY A 30 -17.66 -58.15 19.19
C GLY A 30 -16.99 -57.82 20.53
N LEU A 31 -16.66 -58.82 21.34
CA LEU A 31 -15.91 -58.63 22.58
C LEU A 31 -14.42 -58.44 22.31
N ILE A 32 -13.90 -59.00 21.22
CA ILE A 32 -12.49 -58.92 20.84
C ILE A 32 -12.39 -58.56 19.37
N GLU A 33 -11.52 -57.60 19.06
CA GLU A 33 -11.20 -57.25 17.69
C GLU A 33 -10.39 -58.34 17.00
N PHE A 34 -10.70 -58.57 15.74
CA PHE A 34 -9.96 -59.53 14.92
C PHE A 34 -9.96 -59.10 13.46
N ASP A 35 -8.96 -59.58 12.75
CA ASP A 35 -8.88 -59.49 11.30
C ASP A 35 -9.15 -60.89 10.70
N LYS A 36 -10.01 -60.96 9.69
CA LYS A 36 -10.34 -62.20 9.00
C LYS A 36 -9.45 -62.33 7.77
N ARG A 37 -8.45 -63.21 7.83
CA ARG A 37 -7.55 -63.51 6.70
C ARG A 37 -7.80 -64.91 6.19
N THR A 38 -8.13 -65.02 4.90
CA THR A 38 -8.39 -66.29 4.19
C THR A 38 -9.33 -67.24 4.95
N THR A 39 -8.79 -68.10 5.81
CA THR A 39 -9.53 -69.13 6.57
C THR A 39 -9.44 -68.96 8.09
N GLY A 40 -8.64 -68.01 8.59
CA GLY A 40 -8.34 -67.82 10.00
C GLY A 40 -8.69 -66.42 10.52
N ARG A 41 -8.99 -66.34 11.82
CA ARG A 41 -9.06 -65.07 12.55
C ARG A 41 -7.68 -64.77 13.14
N TRP A 42 -7.26 -63.53 13.00
CA TRP A 42 -6.01 -63.01 13.53
C TRP A 42 -6.34 -61.94 14.57
N ILE A 43 -5.78 -62.06 15.76
CA ILE A 43 -6.05 -61.17 16.88
C ILE A 43 -4.81 -60.30 17.09
N PRO A 44 -4.97 -58.97 17.19
CA PRO A 44 -3.85 -58.09 17.44
C PRO A 44 -3.43 -58.21 18.91
N HIS A 45 -2.12 -58.08 19.18
CA HIS A 45 -1.59 -58.17 20.55
C HIS A 45 -2.18 -57.14 21.51
N THR A 46 -2.72 -56.02 20.98
CA THR A 46 -3.40 -54.99 21.77
C THR A 46 -4.67 -55.51 22.48
N GLU A 47 -5.28 -56.58 21.97
CA GLU A 47 -6.48 -57.18 22.56
C GLU A 47 -6.18 -58.19 23.68
N PHE A 48 -4.91 -58.53 23.91
CA PHE A 48 -4.52 -59.54 24.91
C PHE A 48 -4.89 -59.16 26.35
N PRO A 49 -4.74 -57.90 26.80
CA PRO A 49 -5.24 -57.46 28.10
C PRO A 49 -6.77 -57.63 28.21
N LYS A 50 -7.52 -57.35 27.14
CA LYS A 50 -8.97 -57.50 27.08
C LYS A 50 -9.40 -58.96 27.22
N ILE A 51 -8.69 -59.88 26.55
CA ILE A 51 -8.89 -61.32 26.69
C ILE A 51 -8.73 -61.77 28.16
N LYS A 52 -7.66 -61.33 28.85
CA LYS A 52 -7.46 -61.66 30.27
C LYS A 52 -8.62 -61.20 31.14
N LYS A 53 -9.10 -59.96 30.93
CA LYS A 53 -10.24 -59.41 31.67
C LYS A 53 -11.53 -60.17 31.43
N ILE A 54 -11.82 -60.54 30.18
CA ILE A 54 -12.99 -61.35 29.84
C ILE A 54 -12.94 -62.70 30.59
N ILE A 55 -11.78 -63.35 30.65
CA ILE A 55 -11.59 -64.58 31.44
C ILE A 55 -11.89 -64.33 32.92
N GLU A 56 -11.35 -63.25 33.50
CA GLU A 56 -11.60 -62.88 34.90
C GLU A 56 -13.10 -62.67 35.16
N PHE A 57 -13.82 -61.97 34.28
CA PHE A 57 -15.26 -61.77 34.43
C PHE A 57 -16.05 -63.07 34.42
N PHE A 58 -15.74 -64.00 33.50
CA PHE A 58 -16.38 -65.31 33.47
C PHE A 58 -16.01 -66.20 34.66
N ASN A 59 -14.82 -66.02 35.24
CA ASN A 59 -14.36 -66.79 36.40
C ASN A 59 -14.91 -66.27 37.74
N ARG A 60 -15.44 -65.05 37.82
CA ARG A 60 -16.07 -64.48 39.03
C ARG A 60 -17.36 -65.22 39.44
N GLY A 61 -17.91 -66.07 38.58
CA GLY A 61 -19.09 -66.89 38.85
C GLY A 61 -20.42 -66.13 38.69
N GLY A 62 -21.52 -66.88 38.55
CA GLY A 62 -22.85 -66.36 38.22
C GLY A 62 -23.26 -66.60 36.76
N ASN A 63 -24.53 -66.38 36.42
CA ASN A 63 -25.02 -66.43 35.03
C ASN A 63 -24.60 -65.16 34.28
N VAL A 64 -23.30 -64.93 34.15
CA VAL A 64 -22.73 -63.80 33.42
C VAL A 64 -22.94 -64.02 31.92
N THR A 65 -23.64 -63.10 31.28
CA THR A 65 -23.87 -63.11 29.84
C THR A 65 -22.77 -62.36 29.09
N PHE A 66 -22.70 -62.54 27.77
CA PHE A 66 -21.76 -61.77 26.94
C PHE A 66 -22.06 -60.26 26.94
N ASP A 67 -23.31 -59.87 27.14
CA ASP A 67 -23.72 -58.47 27.19
C ASP A 67 -23.23 -57.81 28.49
N ASP A 68 -23.30 -58.52 29.63
CA ASP A 68 -22.76 -58.04 30.91
C ASP A 68 -21.25 -57.78 30.82
N VAL A 69 -20.51 -58.69 30.18
CA VAL A 69 -19.06 -58.52 29.95
C VAL A 69 -18.78 -57.30 29.06
N LYS A 70 -19.63 -57.05 28.06
CA LYS A 70 -19.47 -55.90 27.17
C LYS A 70 -19.69 -54.59 27.92
N GLU A 71 -20.72 -54.51 28.76
CA GLU A 71 -21.01 -53.33 29.58
C GLU A 71 -19.88 -53.03 30.57
N GLU A 72 -19.37 -54.05 31.26
CA GLU A 72 -18.26 -53.87 32.21
C GLU A 72 -16.97 -53.42 31.52
N LEU A 73 -16.64 -53.98 30.34
CA LEU A 73 -15.49 -53.52 29.55
C LEU A 73 -15.63 -52.06 29.09
N ILE A 74 -16.84 -51.63 28.72
CA ILE A 74 -17.11 -50.23 28.33
C ILE A 74 -16.98 -49.32 29.54
N LYS A 75 -17.58 -49.68 30.67
CA LYS A 75 -17.55 -48.92 31.92
C LYS A 75 -16.12 -48.70 32.41
N GLU A 76 -15.29 -49.73 32.36
CA GLU A 76 -13.90 -49.66 32.77
C GLU A 76 -13.08 -48.75 31.83
N ASN A 77 -13.31 -48.84 30.52
CA ASN A 77 -12.66 -47.95 29.56
C ASN A 77 -13.05 -46.48 29.78
N LEU A 78 -14.33 -46.20 29.97
CA LEU A 78 -14.83 -44.86 30.31
C LEU A 78 -14.25 -44.34 31.62
N TYR A 79 -14.13 -45.20 32.64
CA TYR A 79 -13.52 -44.83 33.91
C TYR A 79 -12.04 -44.45 33.76
N HIS A 80 -11.26 -45.23 33.01
CA HIS A 80 -9.86 -44.92 32.73
C HIS A 80 -9.71 -43.64 31.92
N GLN A 81 -10.58 -43.41 30.94
CA GLN A 81 -10.58 -42.17 30.16
C GLN A 81 -10.86 -40.96 31.05
N LEU A 82 -11.89 -41.03 31.91
CA LEU A 82 -12.20 -39.97 32.87
C LEU A 82 -11.06 -39.66 33.84
N GLN A 83 -10.33 -40.67 34.31
CA GLN A 83 -9.16 -40.47 35.18
C GLN A 83 -8.01 -39.81 34.41
N THR A 84 -7.74 -40.25 33.19
CA THR A 84 -6.70 -39.67 32.33
C THR A 84 -7.00 -38.20 32.04
N ASP A 85 -8.26 -37.88 31.71
CA ASP A 85 -8.69 -36.51 31.43
C ASP A 85 -8.55 -35.61 32.66
N LYS A 86 -8.90 -36.11 33.86
CA LYS A 86 -8.71 -35.39 35.12
C LYS A 86 -7.23 -35.12 35.41
N GLU A 87 -6.37 -36.12 35.28
CA GLU A 87 -4.92 -35.95 35.49
C GLU A 87 -4.34 -34.92 34.51
N GLN A 88 -4.81 -34.91 33.26
CA GLN A 88 -4.36 -33.94 32.26
C GLN A 88 -4.86 -32.53 32.54
N GLU A 89 -6.09 -32.37 33.03
CA GLU A 89 -6.63 -31.09 33.47
C GLU A 89 -5.87 -30.54 34.69
N GLU A 90 -5.54 -31.39 35.66
CA GLU A 90 -4.75 -31.01 36.84
C GLU A 90 -3.34 -30.55 36.45
N LYS A 91 -2.64 -31.29 35.57
CA LYS A 91 -1.33 -30.88 35.05
C LYS A 91 -1.39 -29.56 34.29
N SER A 92 -2.46 -29.32 33.53
CA SER A 92 -2.66 -28.05 32.82
C SER A 92 -2.84 -26.88 33.78
N LYS A 93 -3.64 -27.06 34.85
CA LYS A 93 -3.82 -26.06 35.92
C LYS A 93 -2.52 -25.78 36.66
N GLU A 94 -1.76 -26.80 37.01
CA GLU A 94 -0.45 -26.66 37.66
C GLU A 94 0.53 -25.90 36.76
N MET A 95 0.60 -26.23 35.48
CA MET A 95 1.44 -25.54 34.51
C MET A 95 1.02 -24.07 34.34
N ALA A 96 -0.27 -23.78 34.28
CA ALA A 96 -0.78 -22.41 34.21
C ALA A 96 -0.41 -21.60 35.46
N LEU A 97 -0.47 -22.20 36.65
CA LEU A 97 -0.05 -21.58 37.91
C LEU A 97 1.45 -21.28 37.89
N LEU A 98 2.28 -22.26 37.51
CA LEU A 98 3.74 -22.10 37.44
C LEU A 98 4.15 -21.06 36.41
N LEU A 99 3.50 -21.02 35.24
CA LEU A 99 3.70 -19.98 34.24
C LEU A 99 3.29 -18.61 34.80
N GLY A 100 2.13 -18.50 35.45
CA GLY A 100 1.69 -17.26 36.10
C GLY A 100 2.70 -16.74 37.12
N GLN A 101 3.20 -17.61 38.00
CA GLN A 101 4.24 -17.27 38.97
C GLN A 101 5.56 -16.89 38.29
N ALA A 102 5.97 -17.58 37.23
CA ALA A 102 7.16 -17.23 36.47
C ALA A 102 7.00 -15.88 35.76
N PHE A 103 5.82 -15.56 35.23
CA PHE A 103 5.53 -14.25 34.64
C PHE A 103 5.56 -13.11 35.68
N GLU A 104 5.04 -13.35 36.88
CA GLU A 104 5.12 -12.40 37.99
C GLU A 104 6.57 -12.20 38.48
N GLN A 105 7.33 -13.29 38.62
CA GLN A 105 8.71 -13.26 39.12
C GLN A 105 9.73 -12.72 38.11
N SER A 106 9.49 -12.92 36.80
CA SER A 106 10.43 -12.50 35.75
C SER A 106 10.36 -11.01 35.39
N GLY A 107 9.43 -10.24 35.99
CA GLY A 107 9.19 -8.85 35.60
C GLY A 107 8.64 -8.72 34.17
N ALA A 108 8.23 -9.81 33.53
CA ALA A 108 7.71 -9.81 32.17
C ALA A 108 6.46 -8.93 32.03
N ASN A 109 5.68 -8.79 33.10
CA ASN A 109 4.54 -7.88 33.12
C ASN A 109 4.97 -6.41 32.95
N GLU A 110 6.09 -5.99 33.55
CA GLU A 110 6.67 -4.66 33.34
C GLU A 110 7.22 -4.51 31.92
N MET A 111 7.85 -5.54 31.36
CA MET A 111 8.27 -5.54 29.94
C MET A 111 7.09 -5.40 28.98
N PHE A 112 5.99 -6.13 29.18
CA PHE A 112 4.79 -6.00 28.34
C PHE A 112 4.15 -4.62 28.46
N MET A 113 4.10 -4.05 29.68
CA MET A 113 3.63 -2.68 29.89
C MET A 113 4.54 -1.64 29.22
N GLN A 114 5.85 -1.84 29.27
CA GLN A 114 6.82 -0.98 28.61
C GLN A 114 6.69 -1.05 27.08
N ILE A 115 6.57 -2.25 26.51
CA ILE A 115 6.29 -2.46 25.08
C ILE A 115 4.96 -1.78 24.69
N GLY A 116 3.91 -1.93 25.49
CA GLY A 116 2.63 -1.25 25.26
C GLY A 116 2.76 0.28 25.24
N SER A 117 3.57 0.83 26.14
CA SER A 117 3.83 2.27 26.20
C SER A 117 4.63 2.78 25.00
N GLU A 118 5.66 2.06 24.57
CA GLU A 118 6.45 2.39 23.37
C GLU A 118 5.63 2.24 22.08
N PHE A 119 4.74 1.24 22.01
CA PHE A 119 3.83 1.09 20.87
C PHE A 119 2.86 2.27 20.76
N LYS A 120 2.29 2.71 21.88
CA LYS A 120 1.42 3.89 21.92
C LYS A 120 2.15 5.17 21.51
N ARG A 121 3.40 5.34 21.94
CA ARG A 121 4.27 6.44 21.54
C ARG A 121 4.55 6.42 20.04
N MET A 122 4.91 5.27 19.51
CA MET A 122 5.14 5.08 18.07
C MET A 122 3.89 5.41 17.25
N GLN A 123 2.70 5.01 17.70
CA GLN A 123 1.45 5.36 17.02
C GLN A 123 1.21 6.88 16.97
N GLN A 124 1.52 7.61 18.05
CA GLN A 124 1.42 9.07 18.07
C GLN A 124 2.43 9.73 17.13
N GLU A 125 3.65 9.18 17.06
CA GLU A 125 4.71 9.69 16.20
C GLU A 125 4.41 9.47 14.72
N VAL A 126 3.85 8.31 14.36
CA VAL A 126 3.34 8.02 13.01
C VAL A 126 2.22 8.98 12.64
N ASN A 127 1.24 9.20 13.51
CA ASN A 127 0.17 10.16 13.24
C ASN A 127 0.70 11.59 13.03
N ARG A 128 1.71 12.01 13.79
CA ARG A 128 2.37 13.31 13.62
C ARG A 128 3.13 13.39 12.30
N LEU A 129 3.83 12.32 11.91
CA LEU A 129 4.52 12.22 10.62
C LEU A 129 3.52 12.32 9.46
N SER A 130 2.39 11.63 9.52
CA SER A 130 1.33 11.73 8.51
C SER A 130 0.85 13.17 8.34
N GLN A 131 0.58 13.88 9.44
CA GLN A 131 0.17 15.30 9.40
C GLN A 131 1.24 16.22 8.80
N LEU A 132 2.53 15.96 9.09
CA LEU A 132 3.63 16.73 8.51
C LEU A 132 3.77 16.50 7.01
N VAL A 133 3.59 15.26 6.54
CA VAL A 133 3.62 14.91 5.12
C VAL A 133 2.45 15.55 4.37
N GLU A 134 1.24 15.50 4.94
CA GLU A 134 0.06 16.17 4.37
C GLU A 134 0.31 17.68 4.22
N LYS A 135 0.76 18.34 5.29
CA LYS A 135 1.08 19.77 5.27
C LYS A 135 2.17 20.10 4.24
N GLN A 136 3.21 19.27 4.13
CA GLN A 136 4.27 19.48 3.15
C GLN A 136 3.75 19.36 1.70
N ASN A 137 2.86 18.40 1.43
CA ASN A 137 2.24 18.24 0.12
C ASN A 137 1.33 19.41 -0.23
N GLU A 138 0.52 19.91 0.71
CA GLU A 138 -0.29 21.12 0.50
C GLU A 138 0.60 22.33 0.17
N THR A 139 1.70 22.49 0.90
CA THR A 139 2.63 23.62 0.69
C THR A 139 3.27 23.55 -0.69
N LYS A 140 3.71 22.36 -1.13
CA LYS A 140 4.25 22.14 -2.47
C LYS A 140 3.24 22.44 -3.58
N LEU A 141 1.99 21.99 -3.43
CA LEU A 141 0.93 22.27 -4.40
C LEU A 141 0.66 23.79 -4.53
N LEU A 142 0.71 24.53 -3.42
CA LEU A 142 0.57 25.98 -3.43
C LEU A 142 1.77 26.66 -4.11
N GLU A 143 2.99 26.17 -3.85
CA GLU A 143 4.21 26.68 -4.50
C GLU A 143 4.20 26.41 -6.01
N ASP A 144 3.85 25.19 -6.43
CA ASP A 144 3.76 24.82 -7.85
C ASP A 144 2.73 25.69 -8.58
N ASN A 145 1.54 25.88 -8.00
CA ASN A 145 0.52 26.78 -8.56
C ASN A 145 1.02 28.23 -8.69
N ARG A 146 1.78 28.71 -7.70
CA ARG A 146 2.34 30.06 -7.71
C ARG A 146 3.42 30.21 -8.78
N ILE A 147 4.25 29.19 -8.97
CA ILE A 147 5.28 29.17 -10.04
C ILE A 147 4.61 29.17 -11.41
N SER A 148 3.59 28.34 -11.63
CA SER A 148 2.86 28.30 -12.90
C SER A 148 2.24 29.66 -13.25
N LYS A 149 1.63 30.33 -12.26
CA LYS A 149 1.07 31.67 -12.47
C LYS A 149 2.13 32.72 -12.81
N LEU A 150 3.28 32.70 -12.12
CA LEU A 150 4.39 33.60 -12.43
C LEU A 150 5.01 33.34 -13.81
N GLN A 151 4.97 32.10 -14.29
CA GLN A 151 5.40 31.76 -15.66
C GLN A 151 4.41 32.32 -16.69
N GLU A 152 3.11 32.16 -16.46
CA GLU A 152 2.05 32.72 -17.31
C GLU A 152 2.17 34.25 -17.39
N ASP A 153 2.27 34.93 -16.24
CA ASP A 153 2.44 36.38 -16.16
C ASP A 153 3.72 36.85 -16.89
N ASN A 154 4.81 36.09 -16.80
CA ASN A 154 6.04 36.40 -17.53
C ASN A 154 5.89 36.29 -19.04
N GLU A 155 5.18 35.27 -19.54
CA GLU A 155 4.93 35.14 -20.98
C GLU A 155 4.02 36.27 -21.49
N VAL A 156 3.01 36.67 -20.71
CA VAL A 156 2.18 37.86 -21.02
C VAL A 156 3.04 39.13 -21.07
N LEU A 157 3.90 39.34 -20.07
CA LEU A 157 4.79 40.51 -20.02
C LEU A 157 5.78 40.53 -21.19
N LYS A 158 6.36 39.39 -21.57
CA LYS A 158 7.24 39.29 -22.75
C LYS A 158 6.47 39.67 -24.02
N GLY A 159 5.22 39.23 -24.16
CA GLY A 159 4.34 39.61 -25.25
C GLY A 159 4.14 41.13 -25.31
N LEU A 160 3.74 41.73 -24.19
CA LEU A 160 3.53 43.18 -24.10
C LEU A 160 4.79 43.99 -24.39
N VAL A 161 5.96 43.54 -23.93
CA VAL A 161 7.25 44.19 -24.23
C VAL A 161 7.56 44.11 -25.73
N LYS A 162 7.31 42.97 -26.36
CA LYS A 162 7.49 42.80 -27.81
C LYS A 162 6.56 43.72 -28.61
N ASP A 163 5.31 43.84 -28.18
CA ASP A 163 4.32 44.74 -28.80
C ASP A 163 4.75 46.20 -28.65
N LEU A 164 5.24 46.59 -27.47
CA LEU A 164 5.73 47.95 -27.22
C LEU A 164 6.96 48.30 -28.07
N ILE A 165 7.94 47.38 -28.17
CA ILE A 165 9.13 47.58 -29.02
C ILE A 165 8.73 47.71 -30.49
N SER A 166 7.76 46.91 -30.93
CA SER A 166 7.27 46.97 -32.31
C SER A 166 6.57 48.30 -32.58
N SER A 167 5.73 48.76 -31.64
CA SER A 167 5.07 50.05 -31.72
C SER A 167 6.05 51.23 -31.69
N ASP A 168 7.09 51.19 -30.85
CA ASP A 168 8.14 52.23 -30.81
C ASP A 168 8.91 52.30 -32.13
N LYS A 169 9.18 51.15 -32.75
CA LYS A 169 9.79 51.09 -34.08
C LYS A 169 8.89 51.72 -35.14
N ASP A 170 7.61 51.36 -35.17
CA ASP A 170 6.62 51.91 -36.11
C ASP A 170 6.46 53.43 -35.94
N LEU A 171 6.46 53.92 -34.69
CA LEU A 171 6.44 55.34 -34.35
C LEU A 171 7.69 56.07 -34.85
N LYS A 172 8.88 55.51 -34.63
CA LYS A 172 10.14 56.08 -35.13
C LYS A 172 10.18 56.14 -36.65
N ASP A 173 9.72 55.09 -37.32
CA ASP A 173 9.68 55.05 -38.78
C ASP A 173 8.70 56.10 -39.32
N THR A 174 7.52 56.23 -38.71
CA THR A 174 6.53 57.27 -39.05
C THR A 174 7.08 58.67 -38.83
N PHE A 175 7.75 58.90 -37.69
CA PHE A 175 8.37 60.19 -37.36
C PHE A 175 9.49 60.56 -38.36
N ASN A 176 10.34 59.60 -38.73
CA ASN A 176 11.40 59.82 -39.70
C ASN A 176 10.86 60.19 -41.09
N VAL A 177 9.75 59.57 -41.52
CA VAL A 177 9.07 59.93 -42.77
C VAL A 177 8.55 61.37 -42.69
N TYR A 178 7.84 61.70 -41.61
CA TYR A 178 7.32 63.05 -41.39
C TYR A 178 8.42 64.13 -41.42
N MET A 179 9.54 63.90 -40.73
CA MET A 179 10.66 64.84 -40.70
C MET A 179 11.30 65.05 -42.08
N LYS A 180 11.40 63.99 -42.89
CA LYS A 180 11.90 64.10 -44.28
C LYS A 180 10.93 64.90 -45.16
N GLU A 181 9.63 64.68 -45.01
CA GLU A 181 8.62 65.46 -45.74
C GLU A 181 8.66 66.95 -45.36
N GLN A 182 8.78 67.27 -44.07
CA GLN A 182 8.92 68.65 -43.60
C GLN A 182 10.18 69.34 -44.14
N GLN A 183 11.33 68.65 -44.11
CA GLN A 183 12.57 69.20 -44.69
C GLN A 183 12.45 69.46 -46.19
N LYS A 184 11.80 68.54 -46.93
CA LYS A 184 11.57 68.73 -48.36
C LYS A 184 10.65 69.91 -48.62
N GLU A 185 9.58 70.06 -47.83
CA GLU A 185 8.64 71.18 -47.95
C GLU A 185 9.31 72.54 -47.66
N GLU A 186 10.22 72.60 -46.67
CA GLU A 186 11.04 73.80 -46.41
C GLU A 186 11.99 74.13 -47.56
N ILE A 187 12.68 73.13 -48.12
CA ILE A 187 13.56 73.32 -49.28
C ILE A 187 12.77 73.83 -50.49
N ASP A 188 11.59 73.24 -50.75
CA ASP A 188 10.72 73.65 -51.85
C ASP A 188 10.26 75.11 -51.66
N LYS A 189 9.86 75.50 -50.45
CA LYS A 189 9.49 76.89 -50.11
C LYS A 189 10.66 77.86 -50.25
N GLN A 190 11.86 77.47 -49.81
CA GLN A 190 13.06 78.31 -49.94
C GLN A 190 13.43 78.51 -51.41
N THR A 191 13.39 77.44 -52.21
CA THR A 191 13.65 77.49 -53.65
C THR A 191 12.62 78.39 -54.36
N GLU A 192 11.35 78.33 -53.98
CA GLU A 192 10.31 79.21 -54.51
C GLU A 192 10.57 80.69 -54.14
N LEU A 193 11.06 80.95 -52.92
CA LEU A 193 11.40 82.30 -52.47
C LEU A 193 12.61 82.86 -53.22
N GLU A 194 13.65 82.05 -53.42
CA GLU A 194 14.84 82.41 -54.21
C GLU A 194 14.45 82.73 -55.66
N ALA A 195 13.61 81.89 -56.28
CA ALA A 195 13.10 82.16 -57.63
C ALA A 195 12.28 83.48 -57.71
N LYS A 196 11.49 83.79 -56.68
CA LYS A 196 10.76 85.08 -56.60
C LYS A 196 11.72 86.27 -56.42
N LEU A 197 12.78 86.12 -55.63
CA LEU A 197 13.80 87.15 -55.46
C LEU A 197 14.55 87.42 -56.77
N GLU A 198 14.98 86.39 -57.49
CA GLU A 198 15.61 86.54 -58.81
C GLU A 198 14.69 87.27 -59.79
N LEU A 199 13.40 86.97 -59.78
CA LEU A 199 12.41 87.64 -60.63
C LEU A 199 12.29 89.14 -60.28
N ILE A 200 12.27 89.48 -58.99
CA ILE A 200 12.23 90.87 -58.51
C ILE A 200 13.53 91.60 -58.88
N GLU A 201 14.70 90.97 -58.71
CA GLU A 201 15.98 91.54 -59.10
C GLU A 201 16.07 91.78 -60.61
N ALA A 202 15.59 90.85 -61.43
CA ALA A 202 15.48 91.00 -62.88
C ALA A 202 14.54 92.16 -63.26
N GLN A 203 13.41 92.33 -62.57
CA GLN A 203 12.50 93.46 -62.76
C GLN A 203 13.09 94.80 -62.31
N LEU A 204 13.86 94.84 -61.23
CA LEU A 204 14.55 96.05 -60.76
C LEU A 204 15.69 96.46 -61.69
N THR A 205 16.43 95.49 -62.25
CA THR A 205 17.49 95.76 -63.23
C THR A 205 16.94 96.19 -64.58
N SER A 206 15.78 95.67 -65.02
CA SER A 206 15.09 96.17 -66.21
C SER A 206 14.52 97.59 -65.99
N GLN A 207 13.92 97.89 -64.83
CA GLN A 207 13.50 99.26 -64.48
C GLN A 207 14.67 100.25 -64.38
N LYS A 208 15.85 99.84 -63.89
CA LYS A 208 17.05 100.69 -63.91
C LYS A 208 17.53 100.97 -65.33
N LYS A 209 17.39 100.02 -66.27
CA LYS A 209 17.68 100.25 -67.69
C LYS A 209 16.66 101.20 -68.32
N GLU A 210 15.38 101.08 -68.00
CA GLU A 210 14.33 102.00 -68.48
C GLU A 210 14.50 103.43 -67.93
N LYS A 211 14.83 103.60 -66.65
CA LYS A 211 15.09 104.94 -66.07
C LYS A 211 16.33 105.61 -66.65
N LYS A 212 17.37 104.85 -67.02
CA LYS A 212 18.54 105.39 -67.74
C LYS A 212 18.19 105.80 -69.19
N GLY A 213 17.31 105.07 -69.87
CA GLY A 213 16.83 105.42 -71.22
C GLY A 213 15.82 106.58 -71.26
N LEU A 214 15.08 106.82 -70.18
CA LEU A 214 14.18 107.96 -70.04
C LEU A 214 14.93 109.25 -69.68
N LEU A 215 15.95 109.18 -68.82
CA LEU A 215 16.78 110.36 -68.48
C LEU A 215 17.67 110.81 -69.65
N SER A 216 18.09 109.91 -70.53
CA SER A 216 18.83 110.27 -71.75
C SER A 216 17.97 110.95 -72.83
N LYS A 217 16.64 110.87 -72.76
CA LYS A 217 15.71 111.57 -73.67
C LYS A 217 15.25 112.94 -73.16
N PHE A 218 15.52 113.28 -71.90
CA PHE A 218 15.20 114.58 -71.33
C PHE A 218 16.44 115.50 -71.16
N PHE A 219 17.66 114.97 -71.28
CA PHE A 219 18.92 115.73 -71.16
C PHE A 219 19.96 115.41 -72.25
N GLY A 220 19.52 115.03 -73.46
CA GLY A 220 20.38 114.79 -74.62
C GLY A 220 19.69 115.12 -75.93
#